data_AF-A0A7V9BVM2-F1
#
_entry.id   AF-A0A7V9BVM2-F1
#
_cell.length_a   1.000
_cell.length_b   1.000
_cell.length_c   1.000
_cell.angle_alpha   90.00
_cell.angle_beta   90.00
_cell.angle_gamma   90.00
#
_symmetry.space_group_name_H-M   'P 1'
#
loop_
_entity.id
_entity.type
_entity.pdbx_description
1 polymer ?
#
loop_
_entity_poly.entity_id
_entity_poly.type
_entity_poly.pdbx_seq_one_letter_code
_entity_poly.pdbx_strand_id
1 'polypeptide(L)'
;MIERCGSVHGEWQRLGATGVRPEPFEPTMVEGLPEPVRRWLIHAIAPGTPLWASVELTMHGAIRLGAWRRFTAKQVLAPPNGYIWAATARFFGLPVTGYDRLSSGTAAMRWRLLGLIPVMTAAGADVVRSAEGRLAAEVVLAPTTFRAATWILGDEPDTVVGVWRIGGDDQRVKLHIGAAGNVLGVLMQRWGAPVGAPYGQYPFGVTVEVERPSLGSPSRRRSGPAGGGVPTGRRRASSSALRSPKRSRSTPPGT
;
A
#
# COMPACT_ATOMS: atom_id res chain seq x y z
N MET A 1 -24.99 -19.63 -8.30
CA MET A 1 -23.70 -19.15 -8.85
C MET A 1 -22.73 -19.08 -7.67
N ILE A 2 -21.85 -20.07 -7.51
CA ILE A 2 -21.02 -20.20 -6.30
C ILE A 2 -19.70 -19.46 -6.53
N GLU A 3 -19.41 -18.44 -5.71
CA GLU A 3 -18.16 -17.70 -5.77
C GLU A 3 -16.97 -18.65 -5.56
N ARG A 4 -15.99 -18.61 -6.47
CA ARG A 4 -14.70 -19.28 -6.29
C ARG A 4 -13.90 -18.54 -5.21
N CYS A 5 -14.20 -18.82 -3.94
CA CYS A 5 -13.41 -18.35 -2.80
C CYS A 5 -12.03 -19.03 -2.82
N GLY A 6 -11.13 -18.51 -3.66
CA GLY A 6 -9.76 -18.97 -3.73
C GLY A 6 -9.04 -18.77 -2.41
N SER A 7 -8.09 -19.64 -2.10
CA SER A 7 -7.23 -19.45 -0.92
C SER A 7 -6.49 -18.10 -1.01
N VAL A 8 -6.19 -17.50 0.13
CA VAL A 8 -5.42 -16.24 0.22
C VAL A 8 -4.08 -16.34 -0.52
N HIS A 9 -3.49 -17.53 -0.58
CA HIS A 9 -2.31 -17.79 -1.40
C HIS A 9 -2.61 -17.66 -2.91
N GLY A 10 -3.71 -18.23 -3.39
CA GLY A 10 -4.13 -18.08 -4.78
C GLY A 10 -4.49 -16.62 -5.14
N GLU A 11 -5.06 -15.86 -4.20
CA GLU A 11 -5.27 -14.41 -4.37
C GLU A 11 -3.93 -13.64 -4.43
N TRP A 12 -2.96 -14.00 -3.59
CA TRP A 12 -1.61 -13.43 -3.60
C TRP A 12 -0.93 -13.63 -4.95
N GLN A 13 -0.94 -14.86 -5.47
CA GLN A 13 -0.36 -15.16 -6.78
C GLN A 13 -1.06 -14.37 -7.90
N ARG A 14 -2.38 -14.12 -7.82
CA ARG A 14 -3.08 -13.29 -8.82
C ARG A 14 -2.68 -11.81 -8.76
N LEU A 15 -2.52 -11.22 -7.57
CA LEU A 15 -2.07 -9.83 -7.41
C LEU A 15 -0.58 -9.66 -7.74
N GLY A 16 0.24 -10.69 -7.49
CA GLY A 16 1.67 -10.72 -7.82
C GLY A 16 1.98 -11.14 -9.26
N ALA A 17 0.99 -11.63 -10.02
CA ALA A 17 1.17 -12.10 -11.39
C ALA A 17 1.42 -10.93 -12.34
N THR A 18 2.68 -10.74 -12.71
CA THR A 18 3.08 -9.87 -13.82
C THR A 18 3.06 -10.68 -15.11
N GLY A 19 2.25 -10.27 -16.10
CA GLY A 19 2.15 -10.93 -17.40
C GLY A 19 3.34 -10.65 -18.33
N VAL A 20 3.07 -10.10 -19.52
CA VAL A 20 4.13 -9.57 -20.40
C VAL A 20 4.95 -8.52 -19.64
N ARG A 21 6.27 -8.47 -19.91
CA ARG A 21 7.14 -7.45 -19.29
C ARG A 21 6.63 -6.05 -19.70
N PRO A 22 6.27 -5.18 -18.75
CA PRO A 22 5.77 -3.85 -19.07
C PRO A 22 6.88 -2.99 -19.69
N GLU A 23 6.47 -1.92 -20.38
CA GLU A 23 7.38 -0.91 -20.90
C GLU A 23 8.29 -0.32 -19.79
N PRO A 24 9.54 0.03 -20.10
CA PRO A 24 10.40 0.77 -19.18
C PRO A 24 9.84 2.17 -18.94
N PHE A 25 10.00 2.69 -17.73
CA PHE A 25 9.73 4.09 -17.40
C PHE A 25 10.75 4.99 -18.08
N GLU A 26 10.26 5.95 -18.87
CA GLU A 26 11.06 7.05 -19.40
C GLU A 26 10.55 8.39 -18.80
N PRO A 27 11.42 9.33 -18.41
CA PRO A 27 10.99 10.61 -17.81
C PRO A 27 10.01 11.43 -18.67
N THR A 28 10.09 11.27 -20.00
CA THR A 28 9.17 11.92 -20.95
C THR A 28 7.70 11.51 -20.73
N MET A 29 7.45 10.32 -20.18
CA MET A 29 6.10 9.80 -19.88
C MET A 29 5.33 10.62 -18.83
N VAL A 30 6.01 11.51 -18.11
CA VAL A 30 5.41 12.32 -17.02
C VAL A 30 5.53 13.82 -17.27
N GLU A 31 5.99 14.26 -18.44
CA GLU A 31 6.15 15.69 -18.77
C GLU A 31 4.83 16.47 -18.72
N GLY A 32 3.74 15.86 -19.21
CA GLY A 32 2.39 16.44 -19.20
C GLY A 32 1.63 16.32 -17.86
N LEU A 33 2.25 15.79 -16.81
CA LEU A 33 1.63 15.73 -15.48
C LEU A 33 1.91 17.00 -14.67
N PRO A 34 1.05 17.34 -13.67
CA PRO A 34 1.32 18.45 -12.76
C PRO A 34 2.72 18.34 -12.13
N GLU A 35 3.40 19.48 -12.00
CA GLU A 35 4.83 19.51 -11.64
C GLU A 35 5.18 18.71 -10.36
N PRO A 36 4.40 18.76 -9.25
CA PRO A 36 4.70 17.96 -8.06
C PRO A 36 4.65 16.45 -8.33
N VAL A 37 3.77 15.98 -9.22
CA VAL A 37 3.69 14.57 -9.64
C VAL A 37 4.90 14.19 -10.47
N ARG A 38 5.25 15.01 -11.46
CA ARG A 38 6.42 14.79 -12.31
C ARG A 38 7.69 14.69 -11.46
N ARG A 39 7.87 15.63 -10.53
CA ARG A 39 9.00 15.64 -9.57
C ARG A 39 9.02 14.40 -8.70
N TRP A 40 7.88 13.98 -8.14
CA TRP A 40 7.77 12.76 -7.36
C TRP A 40 8.09 11.50 -8.16
N LEU A 41 7.55 11.34 -9.36
CA LEU A 41 7.73 10.13 -10.17
C LEU A 41 9.17 10.00 -10.69
N ILE A 42 9.82 11.10 -11.09
CA ILE A 42 11.24 11.11 -11.48
C ILE A 42 12.15 10.74 -10.29
N HIS A 43 11.82 11.21 -9.09
CA HIS A 43 12.55 10.82 -7.86
C HIS A 43 12.29 9.35 -7.47
N ALA A 44 11.06 8.88 -7.59
CA ALA A 44 10.63 7.57 -7.09
C ALA A 44 10.85 6.40 -8.07
N ILE A 45 11.01 6.67 -9.37
CA ILE A 45 11.16 5.66 -10.43
C ILE A 45 12.41 5.99 -11.26
N ALA A 46 13.44 5.12 -11.17
CA ALA A 46 14.62 5.26 -12.01
C ALA A 46 14.27 4.98 -13.49
N PRO A 47 14.82 5.75 -14.47
CA PRO A 47 14.68 5.47 -15.89
C PRO A 47 15.04 4.01 -16.24
N GLY A 48 14.34 3.42 -17.21
CA GLY A 48 14.50 2.00 -17.56
C GLY A 48 13.80 1.01 -16.61
N THR A 49 13.23 1.46 -15.48
CA THR A 49 12.47 0.59 -14.56
C THR A 49 11.18 0.12 -15.23
N PRO A 50 10.93 -1.19 -15.41
CA PRO A 50 9.67 -1.65 -15.97
C PRO A 50 8.48 -1.21 -15.12
N LEU A 51 7.42 -0.70 -15.75
CA LEU A 51 6.21 -0.21 -15.08
C LEU A 51 5.35 -1.37 -14.53
N TRP A 52 5.85 -2.02 -13.46
CA TRP A 52 5.16 -3.12 -12.82
C TRP A 52 3.82 -2.69 -12.21
N ALA A 53 2.78 -3.47 -12.49
CA ALA A 53 1.43 -3.27 -11.95
C ALA A 53 1.29 -3.66 -10.46
N SER A 54 2.32 -4.27 -9.86
CA SER A 54 2.34 -4.65 -8.45
C SER A 54 3.74 -4.66 -7.86
N VAL A 55 3.81 -4.56 -6.52
CA VAL A 55 5.03 -4.62 -5.73
C VAL A 55 4.86 -5.59 -4.56
N GLU A 56 5.94 -6.29 -4.20
CA GLU A 56 6.01 -7.04 -2.94
C GLU A 56 6.87 -6.29 -1.91
N LEU A 57 6.30 -6.13 -0.72
CA LEU A 57 6.85 -5.38 0.39
C LEU A 57 7.06 -6.30 1.60
N THR A 58 8.22 -6.24 2.24
CA THR A 58 8.47 -6.80 3.58
C THR A 58 8.51 -5.66 4.57
N MET A 59 7.70 -5.69 5.62
CA MET A 59 7.61 -4.60 6.59
C MET A 59 8.02 -5.05 7.99
N HIS A 60 8.48 -4.08 8.76
CA HIS A 60 8.60 -4.15 10.21
C HIS A 60 8.08 -2.82 10.78
N GLY A 61 7.77 -2.76 12.07
CA GLY A 61 7.29 -1.50 12.65
C GLY A 61 6.64 -1.67 14.02
N ALA A 62 5.87 -0.66 14.42
CA ALA A 62 4.99 -0.70 15.56
C ALA A 62 3.57 -0.24 15.19
N ILE A 63 2.57 -0.94 15.71
CA ILE A 63 1.15 -0.61 15.59
C ILE A 63 0.57 -0.35 16.99
N ARG A 64 -0.31 0.64 17.12
CA ARG A 64 -0.98 0.94 18.40
C ARG A 64 -2.26 0.11 18.51
N LEU A 65 -2.26 -0.88 19.38
CA LEU A 65 -3.41 -1.75 19.72
C LEU A 65 -3.51 -1.82 21.25
N GLY A 66 -4.17 -0.80 21.82
CA GLY A 66 -4.00 -0.37 23.21
C GLY A 66 -2.62 0.25 23.42
N ALA A 67 -1.61 -0.61 23.58
CA ALA A 67 -0.20 -0.25 23.62
C ALA A 67 0.46 -0.29 22.23
N TRP A 68 1.66 0.28 22.10
CA TRP A 68 2.52 0.10 20.93
C TRP A 68 3.10 -1.32 20.89
N ARG A 69 2.86 -2.05 19.79
CA ARG A 69 3.30 -3.44 19.62
C ARG A 69 4.11 -3.57 18.35
N ARG A 70 5.29 -4.20 18.45
CA ARG A 70 6.13 -4.49 17.28
C ARG A 70 5.41 -5.48 16.35
N PHE A 71 5.54 -5.27 15.05
CA PHE A 71 5.05 -6.19 14.02
C PHE A 71 6.10 -6.41 12.93
N THR A 72 5.99 -7.55 12.25
CA THR A 72 6.55 -7.78 10.91
C THR A 72 5.40 -8.12 9.95
N ALA A 73 5.56 -7.82 8.67
CA ALA A 73 4.54 -8.14 7.66
C ALA A 73 5.17 -8.44 6.30
N LYS A 74 4.41 -9.09 5.43
CA LYS A 74 4.60 -9.06 3.98
C LYS A 74 3.35 -8.51 3.33
N GLN A 75 3.49 -7.83 2.20
CA GLN A 75 2.37 -7.35 1.41
C GLN A 75 2.63 -7.50 -0.08
N VAL A 76 1.64 -8.01 -0.81
CA VAL A 76 1.51 -7.73 -2.24
C VAL A 76 0.53 -6.57 -2.40
N LEU A 77 0.92 -5.57 -3.20
CA LEU A 77 0.19 -4.34 -3.42
C LEU A 77 0.09 -4.10 -4.93
N ALA A 78 -1.12 -4.05 -5.47
CA ALA A 78 -1.37 -3.95 -6.91
C ALA A 78 -2.50 -2.94 -7.21
N PRO A 79 -2.28 -1.63 -7.05
CA PRO A 79 -3.31 -0.63 -7.34
C PRO A 79 -3.68 -0.60 -8.83
N PRO A 80 -4.96 -0.40 -9.20
CA PRO A 80 -6.15 -0.23 -8.34
C PRO A 80 -6.82 -1.57 -7.95
N ASN A 81 -6.23 -2.71 -8.33
CA ASN A 81 -6.86 -4.04 -8.30
C ASN A 81 -6.95 -4.69 -6.90
N GLY A 82 -6.04 -4.36 -5.98
CA GLY A 82 -6.08 -4.92 -4.63
C GLY A 82 -4.77 -4.92 -3.86
N TYR A 83 -4.82 -5.51 -2.67
CA TYR A 83 -3.65 -5.84 -1.85
C TYR A 83 -3.96 -7.03 -0.92
N ILE A 84 -2.91 -7.73 -0.50
CA ILE A 84 -2.96 -8.61 0.69
C ILE A 84 -1.80 -8.23 1.57
N TRP A 85 -2.09 -7.82 2.79
CA TRP A 85 -1.10 -7.51 3.82
C TRP A 85 -1.23 -8.57 4.93
N ALA A 86 -0.20 -9.38 5.11
CA ALA A 86 -0.14 -10.46 6.09
C ALA A 86 0.92 -10.17 7.14
N ALA A 87 0.58 -10.25 8.43
CA ALA A 87 1.41 -9.74 9.50
C ALA A 87 1.43 -10.62 10.75
N THR A 88 2.50 -10.45 11.54
CA THR A 88 2.69 -11.01 12.87
C THR A 88 3.03 -9.89 13.84
N ALA A 89 2.21 -9.71 14.88
CA ALA A 89 2.49 -8.88 16.04
C ALA A 89 2.69 -9.76 17.28
N ARG A 90 3.16 -9.19 18.41
CA ARG A 90 3.21 -9.88 19.70
C ARG A 90 2.35 -9.22 20.77
N PHE A 91 1.55 -10.01 21.46
CA PHE A 91 0.70 -9.64 22.59
C PHE A 91 1.13 -10.47 23.79
N PHE A 92 1.68 -9.84 24.84
CA PHE A 92 2.17 -10.52 26.05
C PHE A 92 3.11 -11.70 25.72
N GLY A 93 4.05 -11.48 24.79
CA GLY A 93 4.98 -12.51 24.27
C GLY A 93 4.41 -13.41 23.16
N LEU A 94 3.10 -13.68 23.19
CA LEU A 94 2.42 -14.57 22.26
C LEU A 94 2.24 -13.94 20.86
N PRO A 95 2.49 -14.67 19.75
CA PRO A 95 2.23 -14.17 18.41
C PRO A 95 0.73 -14.02 18.12
N VAL A 96 0.36 -12.89 17.55
CA VAL A 96 -0.93 -12.66 16.88
C VAL A 96 -0.67 -12.49 15.40
N THR A 97 -1.16 -13.45 14.61
CA THR A 97 -0.91 -13.57 13.16
C THR A 97 -2.20 -13.34 12.40
N GLY A 98 -2.16 -12.62 11.29
CA GLY A 98 -3.35 -12.37 10.50
C GLY A 98 -3.07 -11.74 9.14
N TYR A 99 -4.15 -11.44 8.43
CA TYR A 99 -4.10 -10.67 7.20
C TYR A 99 -5.28 -9.70 7.09
N ASP A 100 -5.04 -8.63 6.36
CA ASP A 100 -6.06 -7.77 5.77
C ASP A 100 -5.94 -7.91 4.25
N ARG A 101 -7.05 -8.13 3.54
CA ARG A 101 -7.08 -8.20 2.07
C ARG A 101 -8.15 -7.31 1.45
N LEU A 102 -7.87 -6.85 0.24
CA LEU A 102 -8.82 -6.37 -0.75
C LEU A 102 -8.49 -7.06 -2.07
N SER A 103 -9.39 -7.87 -2.59
CA SER A 103 -9.18 -8.69 -3.79
C SER A 103 -10.51 -9.05 -4.44
N SER A 104 -10.58 -8.92 -5.77
CA SER A 104 -11.75 -9.29 -6.57
C SER A 104 -13.06 -8.67 -6.05
N GLY A 105 -13.04 -7.38 -5.70
CA GLY A 105 -14.22 -6.65 -5.18
C GLY A 105 -14.64 -7.00 -3.75
N THR A 106 -13.90 -7.88 -3.05
CA THR A 106 -14.20 -8.27 -1.67
C THR A 106 -13.05 -7.92 -0.73
N ALA A 107 -13.36 -7.63 0.53
CA ALA A 107 -12.38 -7.37 1.57
C ALA A 107 -12.63 -8.24 2.79
N ALA A 108 -11.54 -8.64 3.45
CA ALA A 108 -11.61 -9.41 4.68
C ALA A 108 -10.41 -9.12 5.58
N MET A 109 -10.67 -9.09 6.88
CA MET A 109 -9.66 -9.05 7.93
C MET A 109 -9.79 -10.32 8.76
N ARG A 110 -8.70 -11.05 8.97
CA ARG A 110 -8.67 -12.26 9.82
C ARG A 110 -7.39 -12.34 10.63
N TRP A 111 -7.54 -12.34 11.95
CA TRP A 111 -6.44 -12.31 12.90
C TRP A 111 -6.65 -13.31 14.01
N ARG A 112 -5.59 -14.04 14.38
CA ARG A 112 -5.62 -15.10 15.37
C ARG A 112 -4.43 -15.05 16.32
N LEU A 113 -4.70 -15.27 17.60
CA LEU A 113 -3.70 -15.54 18.64
C LEU A 113 -3.21 -16.97 18.48
N LEU A 114 -1.89 -17.17 18.49
CA LEU A 114 -1.21 -18.46 18.24
C LEU A 114 -1.62 -19.14 16.92
N GLY A 115 -2.18 -18.41 15.95
CA GLY A 115 -2.74 -18.98 14.71
C GLY A 115 -4.07 -19.73 14.87
N LEU A 116 -4.55 -19.91 16.11
CA LEU A 116 -5.71 -20.74 16.44
C LEU A 116 -6.94 -19.90 16.83
N ILE A 117 -6.82 -19.06 17.86
CA ILE A 117 -7.94 -18.38 18.51
C ILE A 117 -8.25 -17.07 17.76
N PRO A 118 -9.44 -16.86 17.17
CA PRO A 118 -9.79 -15.60 16.52
C PRO A 118 -9.74 -14.41 17.49
N VAL A 119 -9.06 -13.33 17.10
CA VAL A 119 -8.97 -12.06 17.85
C VAL A 119 -9.69 -10.93 17.14
N MET A 120 -9.70 -10.95 15.80
CA MET A 120 -10.44 -10.00 14.99
C MET A 120 -10.81 -10.67 13.66
N THR A 121 -12.08 -10.64 13.31
CA THR A 121 -12.58 -11.04 11.98
C THR A 121 -13.57 -9.98 11.51
N ALA A 122 -13.42 -9.51 10.27
CA ALA A 122 -14.33 -8.54 9.67
C ALA A 122 -14.47 -8.80 8.15
N ALA A 123 -15.67 -8.62 7.62
CA ALA A 123 -16.02 -8.67 6.22
C ALA A 123 -17.30 -7.82 6.00
N GLY A 124 -17.69 -7.60 4.74
CA GLY A 124 -18.88 -6.81 4.37
C GLY A 124 -18.56 -5.44 3.77
N ALA A 125 -19.61 -4.70 3.39
CA ALA A 125 -19.48 -3.47 2.59
C ALA A 125 -18.62 -2.39 3.24
N ASP A 126 -18.73 -2.17 4.55
CA ASP A 126 -17.89 -1.19 5.26
C ASP A 126 -16.41 -1.57 5.27
N VAL A 127 -16.11 -2.87 5.33
CA VAL A 127 -14.73 -3.39 5.29
C VAL A 127 -14.16 -3.23 3.89
N VAL A 128 -14.98 -3.43 2.84
CA VAL A 128 -14.63 -3.16 1.44
C VAL A 128 -14.26 -1.69 1.27
N ARG A 129 -15.18 -0.77 1.57
CA ARG A 129 -14.96 0.68 1.39
C ARG A 129 -13.77 1.21 2.22
N SER A 130 -13.58 0.69 3.44
CA SER A 130 -12.43 1.06 4.27
C SER A 130 -11.10 0.50 3.74
N ALA A 131 -11.11 -0.66 3.09
CA ALA A 131 -9.94 -1.25 2.45
C ALA A 131 -9.59 -0.59 1.12
N GLU A 132 -10.59 -0.13 0.35
CA GLU A 132 -10.40 0.61 -0.91
C GLU A 132 -9.72 1.96 -0.66
N GLY A 133 -10.18 2.71 0.35
CA GLY A 133 -9.49 3.92 0.78
C GLY A 133 -8.08 3.64 1.34
N ARG A 134 -7.83 2.46 1.91
CA ARG A 134 -6.47 2.05 2.30
C ARG A 134 -5.58 1.77 1.09
N LEU A 135 -6.10 1.09 0.06
CA LEU A 135 -5.38 0.85 -1.18
C LEU A 135 -4.97 2.18 -1.82
N ALA A 136 -5.88 3.15 -1.88
CA ALA A 136 -5.62 4.51 -2.35
C ALA A 136 -4.52 5.21 -1.53
N ALA A 137 -4.56 5.14 -0.20
CA ALA A 137 -3.52 5.73 0.65
C ALA A 137 -2.13 5.08 0.50
N GLU A 138 -2.06 3.81 0.11
CA GLU A 138 -0.80 3.06 -0.01
C GLU A 138 -0.17 3.12 -1.41
N VAL A 139 -0.82 3.75 -2.41
CA VAL A 139 -0.30 3.89 -3.80
C VAL A 139 1.10 4.48 -3.91
N VAL A 140 1.50 5.35 -2.98
CA VAL A 140 2.86 5.93 -2.93
C VAL A 140 3.97 4.89 -2.72
N LEU A 141 3.61 3.68 -2.29
CA LEU A 141 4.53 2.54 -2.16
C LEU A 141 4.72 1.78 -3.49
N ALA A 142 3.90 2.04 -4.50
CA ALA A 142 3.89 1.43 -5.83
C ALA A 142 3.82 2.52 -6.95
N PRO A 143 4.80 3.45 -7.02
CA PRO A 143 4.74 4.60 -7.93
C PRO A 143 4.63 4.23 -9.42
N THR A 144 5.06 3.02 -9.81
CA THR A 144 4.93 2.51 -11.19
C THR A 144 3.48 2.39 -11.68
N THR A 145 2.48 2.42 -10.79
CA THR A 145 1.05 2.41 -11.18
C THR A 145 0.46 3.82 -11.37
N PHE A 146 1.27 4.86 -11.52
CA PHE A 146 0.81 6.25 -11.62
C PHE A 146 -0.22 6.52 -12.72
N ARG A 147 -0.19 5.78 -13.82
CA ARG A 147 -1.15 5.89 -14.93
C ARG A 147 -2.56 5.42 -14.58
N ALA A 148 -2.74 4.71 -13.45
CA ALA A 148 -4.06 4.31 -12.94
C ALA A 148 -4.79 5.44 -12.17
N ALA A 149 -4.22 6.65 -12.12
CA ALA A 149 -4.81 7.82 -11.49
C ALA A 149 -4.94 8.97 -12.48
N THR A 150 -6.00 9.78 -12.31
CA THR A 150 -6.03 11.14 -12.84
C THR A 150 -5.34 12.06 -11.83
N TRP A 151 -4.48 12.95 -12.31
CA TRP A 151 -3.68 13.85 -11.48
C TRP A 151 -4.15 15.30 -11.63
N ILE A 152 -4.44 15.96 -10.51
CA ILE A 152 -4.97 17.32 -10.45
C ILE A 152 -4.06 18.13 -9.52
N LEU A 153 -3.65 19.34 -9.92
CA LEU A 153 -2.87 20.22 -9.03
C LEU A 153 -3.63 20.48 -7.73
N GLY A 154 -2.92 20.53 -6.61
CA GLY A 154 -3.50 20.88 -5.32
C GLY A 154 -3.78 22.38 -5.17
N ASP A 155 -4.50 22.69 -4.10
CA ASP A 155 -4.82 24.03 -3.62
C ASP A 155 -3.68 24.69 -2.81
N GLU A 156 -2.76 23.88 -2.28
CA GLU A 156 -1.56 24.32 -1.56
C GLU A 156 -0.29 24.12 -2.41
N PRO A 157 0.76 24.95 -2.24
CA PRO A 157 2.07 24.72 -2.85
C PRO A 157 2.57 23.30 -2.61
N ASP A 158 3.27 22.72 -3.60
CA ASP A 158 3.85 21.37 -3.51
C ASP A 158 2.84 20.22 -3.24
N THR A 159 1.55 20.48 -3.43
CA THR A 159 0.50 19.46 -3.30
C THR A 159 -0.17 19.08 -4.62
N VAL A 160 -0.67 17.85 -4.66
CA VAL A 160 -1.39 17.27 -5.80
C VAL A 160 -2.46 16.32 -5.29
N VAL A 161 -3.62 16.30 -5.94
CA VAL A 161 -4.65 15.28 -5.74
C VAL A 161 -4.56 14.23 -6.84
N GLY A 162 -4.27 12.99 -6.45
CA GLY A 162 -4.53 11.82 -7.30
C GLY A 162 -5.96 11.32 -7.11
N VAL A 163 -6.58 10.85 -8.18
CA VAL A 163 -7.93 10.26 -8.19
C VAL A 163 -7.85 8.86 -8.80
N TRP A 164 -8.10 7.83 -8.00
CA TRP A 164 -8.12 6.43 -8.43
C TRP A 164 -9.54 5.87 -8.45
N ARG A 165 -9.88 5.15 -9.52
CA ARG A 165 -11.13 4.38 -9.61
C ARG A 165 -10.91 3.02 -8.93
N ILE A 166 -11.46 2.82 -7.73
CA ILE A 166 -11.30 1.59 -6.93
C ILE A 166 -12.68 1.15 -6.45
N GLY A 167 -13.05 -0.10 -6.68
CA GLY A 167 -14.33 -0.66 -6.17
C GLY A 167 -15.60 -0.17 -6.88
N GLY A 168 -15.48 0.79 -7.80
CA GLY A 168 -16.64 1.56 -8.29
C GLY A 168 -16.84 2.89 -7.56
N ASP A 169 -15.91 3.30 -6.69
CA ASP A 169 -15.82 4.63 -6.08
C ASP A 169 -14.54 5.36 -6.52
N ASP A 170 -14.59 6.69 -6.48
CA ASP A 170 -13.44 7.57 -6.77
C ASP A 170 -12.71 7.91 -5.48
N GLN A 171 -11.54 7.30 -5.28
CA GLN A 171 -10.69 7.54 -4.13
C GLN A 171 -9.76 8.72 -4.40
N ARG A 172 -9.98 9.84 -3.70
CA ARG A 172 -9.19 11.07 -3.82
C ARG A 172 -8.12 11.12 -2.72
N VAL A 173 -6.85 11.28 -3.09
CA VAL A 173 -5.73 11.37 -2.14
C VAL A 173 -4.87 12.58 -2.47
N LYS A 174 -4.77 13.52 -1.51
CA LYS A 174 -3.85 14.66 -1.55
C LYS A 174 -2.47 14.20 -1.10
N LEU A 175 -1.47 14.37 -1.95
CA LEU A 175 -0.06 14.15 -1.66
C LEU A 175 0.62 15.50 -1.44
N HIS A 176 1.56 15.56 -0.51
CA HIS A 176 2.48 16.67 -0.34
C HIS A 176 3.89 16.17 -0.70
N ILE A 177 4.51 16.79 -1.71
CA ILE A 177 5.76 16.36 -2.33
C ILE A 177 6.87 17.35 -2.03
N GLY A 178 7.91 16.94 -1.30
CA GLY A 178 9.04 17.80 -0.99
C GLY A 178 9.78 18.30 -2.24
N ALA A 179 10.62 19.33 -2.07
CA ALA A 179 11.42 19.91 -3.15
C ALA A 179 12.38 18.90 -3.83
N ALA A 180 12.75 17.81 -3.15
CA ALA A 180 13.55 16.73 -3.72
C ALA A 180 12.71 15.64 -4.45
N GLY A 181 11.38 15.76 -4.46
CA GLY A 181 10.45 14.74 -5.01
C GLY A 181 10.06 13.66 -4.01
N ASN A 182 10.61 13.64 -2.80
CA ASN A 182 10.21 12.72 -1.75
C ASN A 182 8.77 13.01 -1.27
N VAL A 183 7.99 11.97 -0.97
CA VAL A 183 6.66 12.17 -0.37
C VAL A 183 6.84 12.62 1.09
N LEU A 184 6.17 13.70 1.49
CA LEU A 184 6.14 14.20 2.87
C LEU A 184 4.85 13.78 3.58
N GLY A 185 3.73 13.78 2.86
CA GLY A 185 2.42 13.49 3.42
C GLY A 185 1.45 12.89 2.42
N VAL A 186 0.52 12.09 2.95
CA VAL A 186 -0.63 11.50 2.25
C VAL A 186 -1.87 11.84 3.08
N LEU A 187 -2.88 12.48 2.49
CA LEU A 187 -4.11 12.89 3.16
C LEU A 187 -5.34 12.52 2.32
N MET A 188 -6.40 12.04 2.97
CA MET A 188 -7.69 11.77 2.30
C MET A 188 -8.85 11.78 3.31
N GLN A 189 -10.08 11.80 2.79
CA GLN A 189 -11.24 11.31 3.52
C GLN A 189 -11.32 9.80 3.31
N ARG A 190 -11.31 9.01 4.38
CA ARG A 190 -11.33 7.55 4.32
C ARG A 190 -12.52 6.99 5.09
N TRP A 191 -13.19 6.00 4.49
CA TRP A 191 -14.28 5.29 5.14
C TRP A 191 -13.80 4.45 6.33
N GLY A 192 -14.52 4.52 7.44
CA GLY A 192 -14.28 3.69 8.63
C GLY A 192 -15.13 4.12 9.82
N ALA A 193 -14.94 3.45 10.95
CA ALA A 193 -15.55 3.81 12.23
C ALA A 193 -14.45 4.04 13.29
N PRO A 194 -14.03 5.30 13.52
CA PRO A 194 -13.20 5.66 14.66
C PRO A 194 -13.84 5.25 15.99
N VAL A 195 -13.04 5.11 17.05
CA VAL A 195 -13.55 4.70 18.38
C VAL A 195 -14.60 5.71 18.87
N GLY A 196 -15.82 5.24 19.11
CA GLY A 196 -16.95 6.07 19.54
C GLY A 196 -17.73 6.78 18.42
N ALA A 197 -17.41 6.52 17.15
CA ALA A 197 -18.07 7.13 16.00
C ALA A 197 -18.72 6.06 15.07
N PRO A 198 -19.82 6.39 14.38
CA PRO A 198 -20.43 5.51 13.38
C PRO A 198 -19.53 5.34 12.14
N TYR A 199 -19.91 4.45 11.22
CA TYR A 199 -19.25 4.37 9.92
C TYR A 199 -19.52 5.65 9.10
N GLY A 200 -18.45 6.21 8.54
CA GLY A 200 -18.49 7.47 7.81
C GLY A 200 -17.17 7.77 7.11
N GLN A 201 -17.12 8.91 6.40
CA GLN A 201 -15.88 9.46 5.86
C GLN A 201 -15.18 10.30 6.94
N TYR A 202 -13.91 9.99 7.22
CA TYR A 202 -13.12 10.69 8.23
C TYR A 202 -11.74 11.10 7.71
N PRO A 203 -11.17 12.23 8.19
CA PRO A 203 -9.81 12.63 7.85
C PRO A 203 -8.79 11.54 8.22
N PHE A 204 -8.05 11.08 7.23
CA PHE A 204 -6.97 10.12 7.38
C PHE A 204 -5.68 10.70 6.82
N GLY A 205 -4.56 10.50 7.53
CA GLY A 205 -3.27 11.05 7.17
C GLY A 205 -2.11 10.11 7.47
N VAL A 206 -1.08 10.15 6.62
CA VAL A 206 0.23 9.54 6.84
C VAL A 206 1.30 10.60 6.67
N THR A 207 2.20 10.71 7.64
CA THR A 207 3.41 11.55 7.55
C THR A 207 4.61 10.66 7.27
N VAL A 208 5.44 11.06 6.30
CA VAL A 208 6.69 10.37 5.96
C VAL A 208 7.84 11.15 6.61
N GLU A 209 8.35 10.62 7.71
CA GLU A 209 9.39 11.31 8.50
C GLU A 209 10.79 11.18 7.88
N VAL A 210 11.10 10.05 7.21
CA VAL A 210 12.37 9.81 6.52
C VAL A 210 12.15 8.91 5.31
N GLU A 211 12.60 9.35 4.15
CA GLU A 211 12.82 8.50 2.99
C GLU A 211 14.31 8.10 2.90
N ARG A 212 14.61 6.91 2.38
CA ARG A 212 15.98 6.43 2.18
C ARG A 212 16.11 5.81 0.79
N PRO A 213 16.93 6.39 -0.11
CA PRO A 213 17.30 5.73 -1.35
C PRO A 213 17.99 4.40 -1.07
N SER A 214 17.72 3.39 -1.89
CA SER A 214 18.47 2.13 -1.89
C SER A 214 19.32 2.04 -3.15
N LEU A 215 20.64 2.18 -2.98
CA LEU A 215 21.59 1.79 -4.01
C LEU A 215 21.55 0.26 -4.15
N GLY A 216 20.92 -0.25 -5.22
CA GLY A 216 21.01 -1.65 -5.64
C GLY A 216 20.28 -2.70 -4.78
N SER A 217 18.95 -2.80 -4.90
CA SER A 217 18.10 -3.81 -4.22
C SER A 217 18.04 -3.70 -2.68
N PRO A 218 17.22 -4.55 -2.02
CA PRO A 218 15.89 -4.20 -1.51
C PRO A 218 15.87 -3.27 -0.27
N SER A 219 14.89 -2.37 -0.20
CA SER A 219 15.04 -1.04 0.43
C SER A 219 14.39 -0.83 1.81
N ARG A 220 15.14 -0.85 2.92
CA ARG A 220 14.58 -0.64 4.27
C ARG A 220 14.11 0.82 4.56
N ARG A 221 12.83 1.17 4.29
CA ARG A 221 12.21 2.44 4.78
C ARG A 221 12.11 2.43 6.32
N ARG A 222 12.15 3.59 7.00
CA ARG A 222 11.99 3.72 8.47
C ARG A 222 11.43 5.08 8.88
N SER A 223 10.49 5.13 9.83
CA SER A 223 9.84 6.36 10.34
C SER A 223 10.12 6.59 11.85
N GLY A 224 10.68 7.74 12.27
CA GLY A 224 10.92 8.15 13.67
C GLY A 224 10.49 9.63 13.98
N PRO A 225 9.99 9.96 15.20
CA PRO A 225 9.26 11.21 15.49
C PRO A 225 10.09 12.45 15.88
N ALA A 226 9.57 13.60 15.46
CA ALA A 226 8.90 14.60 16.33
C ALA A 226 7.68 15.17 15.56
N GLY A 227 6.64 15.77 16.14
CA GLY A 227 6.20 15.94 17.54
C GLY A 227 4.73 16.44 17.56
N GLY A 228 4.12 16.66 18.74
CA GLY A 228 2.84 17.38 18.93
C GLY A 228 1.52 16.74 18.39
N GLY A 229 0.40 17.06 19.05
CA GLY A 229 -0.97 17.05 18.47
C GLY A 229 -1.71 15.71 18.32
N VAL A 230 -2.78 15.56 19.13
CA VAL A 230 -4.07 14.85 18.92
C VAL A 230 -4.06 13.33 18.53
N PRO A 231 -4.87 12.46 19.16
CA PRO A 231 -4.78 11.01 18.99
C PRO A 231 -5.64 10.46 17.85
N THR A 232 -5.12 10.44 16.62
CA THR A 232 -5.53 9.46 15.60
C THR A 232 -4.62 8.23 15.63
N GLY A 233 -5.08 7.11 15.05
CA GLY A 233 -4.41 5.80 15.12
C GLY A 233 -3.07 5.71 14.38
N ARG A 234 -2.02 6.34 14.92
CA ARG A 234 -0.67 6.35 14.32
C ARG A 234 -0.15 4.91 14.14
N ARG A 235 0.21 4.54 12.90
CA ARG A 235 1.05 3.37 12.59
C ARG A 235 2.47 3.86 12.34
N ARG A 236 3.48 3.22 12.94
CA ARG A 236 4.89 3.42 12.60
C ARG A 236 5.35 2.25 11.76
N ALA A 237 5.39 2.39 10.45
CA ALA A 237 5.74 1.32 9.52
C ALA A 237 7.07 1.58 8.81
N SER A 238 7.84 0.52 8.64
CA SER A 238 9.17 0.49 8.04
C SER A 238 9.16 -0.60 6.95
N SER A 239 8.83 -0.21 5.72
CA SER A 239 8.56 -1.12 4.59
C SER A 239 9.77 -1.25 3.65
N SER A 240 10.05 -2.44 3.12
CA SER A 240 11.07 -2.67 2.10
C SER A 240 10.56 -3.45 0.90
N ALA A 241 10.66 -2.85 -0.29
CA ALA A 241 10.31 -3.52 -1.52
C ALA A 241 11.35 -4.59 -1.86
N LEU A 242 10.91 -5.81 -2.17
CA LEU A 242 11.75 -6.88 -2.71
C LEU A 242 11.45 -7.14 -4.19
N ARG A 243 12.44 -7.75 -4.84
CA ARG A 243 12.56 -7.99 -6.27
C ARG A 243 11.49 -8.96 -6.79
N SER A 244 11.01 -8.74 -8.01
CA SER A 244 10.08 -9.63 -8.74
C SER A 244 10.58 -11.08 -8.80
N PRO A 245 9.69 -12.09 -8.78
CA PRO A 245 10.06 -13.50 -8.71
C PRO A 245 10.92 -13.95 -9.91
N LYS A 246 12.05 -14.61 -9.63
CA LYS A 246 12.84 -15.27 -10.68
C LYS A 246 12.10 -16.51 -11.17
N ARG A 247 11.78 -16.56 -12.47
CA ARG A 247 11.29 -17.76 -13.14
C ARG A 247 12.40 -18.83 -13.11
N SER A 248 12.10 -20.03 -12.62
CA SER A 248 12.97 -21.20 -12.85
C SER A 248 12.98 -21.51 -14.35
N ARG A 249 14.16 -21.65 -14.94
CA ARG A 249 14.30 -22.16 -16.30
C ARG A 249 14.23 -23.69 -16.25
N SER A 250 13.13 -24.26 -16.73
CA SER A 250 13.10 -25.64 -17.19
C SER A 250 13.57 -25.65 -18.65
N THR A 251 14.72 -26.25 -18.92
CA THR A 251 15.21 -26.52 -20.28
C THR A 251 14.34 -27.60 -20.93
N PRO A 252 13.89 -27.46 -22.19
CA PRO A 252 13.29 -28.57 -22.91
C PRO A 252 14.38 -29.60 -23.29
N PRO A 253 14.08 -30.91 -23.32
CA PRO A 253 14.97 -31.87 -23.96
C PRO A 253 15.00 -31.59 -25.48
N GLY A 254 16.18 -31.71 -26.09
CA GLY A 254 16.37 -31.57 -27.53
C GLY A 254 16.35 -32.92 -28.23
N THR A 255 15.94 -32.87 -29.52
CA THR A 255 15.90 -33.97 -30.52
C THR A 255 15.10 -35.21 -30.13
#